data_AF-A0A920SXE0-F1
#
_entry.id   AF-A0A920SXE0-F1
#
_cell.length_a   1.000
_cell.length_b   1.000
_cell.length_c   1.000
_cell.angle_alpha   90.00
_cell.angle_beta   90.00
_cell.angle_gamma   90.00
#
_symmetry.space_group_name_H-M   'P 1'
#
loop_
_entity.id
_entity.type
_entity.pdbx_description
1 polymer ?
#
loop_
_entity_poly.entity_id
_entity_poly.type
_entity_poly.pdbx_seq_one_letter_code
_entity_poly.pdbx_strand_id
1 'polypeptide(L)'
;MIPELAVAMLACARIGAIHSIVFGGFSADALADRIAEHLFTTLITCNGTHRGDKPVPMKTVADEAMASAEKQMGKAVDTCIVVERIPDRKMSKMT
;
A
#
# COMPACT_ATOMS: atom_id res chain seq x y z
N MET A 1 9.81 -6.64 2.60
CA MET A 1 9.17 -7.93 2.95
C MET A 1 9.04 -8.01 4.46
N ILE A 2 7.82 -8.15 4.97
CA ILE A 2 7.50 -8.23 6.39
C ILE A 2 6.47 -9.35 6.62
N PRO A 3 6.40 -9.98 7.80
CA PRO A 3 5.48 -11.10 8.07
C PRO A 3 4.01 -10.79 7.79
N GLU A 4 3.60 -9.53 7.99
CA GLU A 4 2.24 -9.06 7.81
C GLU A 4 1.74 -9.22 6.36
N LEU A 5 2.64 -9.28 5.37
CA LEU A 5 2.26 -9.60 3.98
C LEU A 5 1.64 -10.99 3.89
N ALA A 6 2.26 -12.00 4.50
CA ALA A 6 1.72 -13.36 4.49
C ALA A 6 0.39 -13.41 5.26
N VAL A 7 0.28 -12.68 6.37
CA VAL A 7 -0.97 -12.56 7.13
C VAL A 7 -2.08 -11.93 6.28
N ALA A 8 -1.80 -10.83 5.56
CA ALA A 8 -2.77 -10.16 4.70
C ALA A 8 -3.24 -11.06 3.54
N MET A 9 -2.31 -11.74 2.87
CA MET A 9 -2.62 -12.70 1.80
C MET A 9 -3.55 -13.81 2.29
N LEU A 10 -3.20 -14.44 3.42
CA LEU A 10 -4.00 -15.52 4.00
C LEU A 10 -5.35 -15.02 4.54
N ALA A 11 -5.41 -13.80 5.07
CA ALA A 11 -6.67 -13.18 5.51
C ALA A 11 -7.63 -12.93 4.34
N CYS A 12 -7.13 -12.41 3.22
CA CYS A 12 -7.93 -12.28 1.99
C CYS A 12 -8.42 -13.64 1.49
N ALA A 13 -7.53 -14.63 1.39
CA ALA A 13 -7.90 -15.99 0.98
C ALA A 13 -8.95 -16.62 1.92
N ARG A 14 -8.83 -16.37 3.23
CA ARG A 14 -9.74 -16.92 4.26
C ARG A 14 -11.18 -16.45 4.13
N ILE A 15 -11.41 -15.26 3.59
CA ILE A 15 -12.74 -14.69 3.34
C ILE A 15 -13.18 -14.83 1.87
N GLY A 16 -12.36 -15.48 1.03
CA GLY A 16 -12.62 -15.62 -0.41
C GLY A 16 -12.36 -14.36 -1.24
N ALA A 17 -11.66 -13.36 -0.67
CA ALA A 17 -11.27 -12.17 -1.42
C ALA A 17 -10.05 -12.46 -2.31
N ILE A 18 -10.06 -11.90 -3.52
CA ILE A 18 -8.93 -11.94 -4.44
C ILE A 18 -7.96 -10.82 -4.06
N HIS A 19 -6.69 -11.16 -3.83
CA HIS A 19 -5.65 -10.19 -3.54
C HIS A 19 -4.70 -10.01 -4.74
N SER A 20 -4.42 -8.77 -5.12
CA SER A 20 -3.39 -8.43 -6.11
C SER A 20 -2.15 -7.88 -5.39
N ILE A 21 -1.03 -8.60 -5.48
CA ILE A 21 0.20 -8.24 -4.77
C ILE A 21 1.09 -7.41 -5.69
N VAL A 22 1.39 -6.18 -5.25
CA VAL A 22 2.26 -5.24 -5.97
C VAL A 22 3.60 -5.11 -5.26
N PHE A 23 4.68 -5.06 -6.04
CA PHE A 23 6.02 -4.87 -5.49
C PHE A 23 6.15 -3.48 -4.86
N GLY A 24 6.56 -3.42 -3.58
CA GLY A 24 6.66 -2.16 -2.83
C GLY A 24 7.73 -1.16 -3.31
N GLY A 25 8.43 -1.44 -4.41
CA GLY A 25 9.33 -0.50 -5.08
C GLY A 25 8.76 0.14 -6.34
N PHE A 26 7.48 -0.08 -6.66
CA PHE A 26 6.81 0.54 -7.80
C PHE A 26 6.45 2.01 -7.51
N SER A 27 6.25 2.78 -8.59
CA SER A 27 5.78 4.16 -8.51
C SER A 27 4.29 4.21 -8.13
N ALA A 28 3.84 5.40 -7.70
CA ALA A 28 2.43 5.66 -7.42
C ALA A 28 1.56 5.39 -8.65
N ASP A 29 1.99 5.81 -9.85
CA ASP A 29 1.26 5.56 -11.11
C ASP A 29 1.12 4.06 -11.39
N ALA A 30 2.21 3.28 -11.25
CA ALA A 30 2.15 1.85 -11.48
C ALA A 30 1.24 1.12 -10.48
N LEU A 31 1.14 1.62 -9.24
CA LEU A 31 0.19 1.11 -8.25
C LEU A 31 -1.24 1.55 -8.58
N ALA A 32 -1.46 2.80 -8.99
CA ALA A 32 -2.76 3.34 -9.37
C ALA A 32 -3.40 2.56 -10.52
N ASP A 33 -2.64 2.29 -11.58
CA ASP A 33 -3.12 1.53 -12.74
C ASP A 33 -3.61 0.14 -12.32
N ARG A 34 -2.88 -0.54 -11.42
CA ARG A 34 -3.26 -1.87 -10.90
C ARG A 34 -4.48 -1.84 -9.99
N ILE A 35 -4.68 -0.75 -9.24
CA ILE A 35 -5.90 -0.53 -8.46
C ILE A 35 -7.09 -0.35 -9.42
N ALA A 36 -6.91 0.47 -10.45
CA ALA A 36 -7.95 0.85 -11.40
C ALA A 36 -8.38 -0.29 -12.34
N GLU A 37 -7.45 -1.09 -12.86
CA GLU A 37 -7.71 -2.22 -13.74
C GLU A 37 -8.67 -3.26 -13.14
N HIS A 38 -8.70 -3.36 -11.81
CA HIS A 38 -9.49 -4.36 -11.08
C HIS A 38 -10.50 -3.77 -10.10
N LEU A 39 -10.69 -2.44 -10.13
CA LEU A 39 -11.65 -1.71 -9.29
C LEU A 39 -11.50 -2.01 -7.78
N PHE A 40 -10.25 -2.13 -7.30
CA PHE A 40 -10.00 -2.40 -5.89
C PHE A 40 -10.44 -1.22 -5.00
N THR A 41 -11.22 -1.51 -3.97
CA THR A 41 -11.67 -0.51 -2.98
C THR A 41 -10.93 -0.60 -1.65
N THR A 42 -9.94 -1.49 -1.54
CA THR A 42 -9.15 -1.66 -0.32
C THR A 42 -7.68 -1.84 -0.65
N LEU A 43 -6.83 -1.08 0.03
CA LEU A 43 -5.38 -1.17 -0.06
C LEU A 43 -4.79 -1.56 1.30
N ILE A 44 -3.86 -2.52 1.30
CA ILE A 44 -3.08 -2.88 2.49
C ILE A 44 -1.62 -2.52 2.22
N THR A 45 -1.04 -1.68 3.08
CA THR A 45 0.34 -1.19 2.95
C THR A 45 1.02 -1.09 4.31
N CYS A 46 2.22 -0.52 4.36
CA CYS A 46 2.92 -0.15 5.59
C CYS A 46 3.26 1.34 5.58
N ASN A 47 3.56 1.92 6.74
CA ASN A 47 3.98 3.32 6.82
C ASN A 47 5.35 3.57 6.15
N GLY A 48 6.26 2.60 6.23
CA GLY A 48 7.53 2.63 5.54
C GLY A 48 8.28 1.30 5.58
N THR A 49 9.31 1.18 4.74
CA THR A 49 10.24 0.04 4.72
C THR A 49 11.69 0.52 4.79
N HIS A 50 12.64 -0.39 4.94
CA HIS A 50 14.06 -0.10 4.84
C HIS A 50 14.59 -0.54 3.47
N ARG A 51 15.39 0.31 2.83
CA ARG A 51 16.23 -0.03 1.67
C ARG A 51 17.68 0.17 2.08
N GLY A 52 18.34 -0.93 2.45
CA GLY A 52 19.57 -0.85 3.25
C GLY A 52 19.24 -0.21 4.61
N ASP A 53 20.06 0.75 5.05
CA ASP A 53 19.83 1.48 6.31
C ASP A 53 18.85 2.66 6.15
N LYS A 54 18.43 2.97 4.92
CA LYS A 54 17.59 4.13 4.65
C LYS A 54 16.10 3.76 4.76
N PRO A 55 15.32 4.46 5.60
CA PRO A 55 13.86 4.36 5.58
C PRO A 55 13.31 4.94 4.28
N VAL A 56 12.28 4.28 3.71
CA VAL A 56 11.55 4.70 2.52
C VAL A 56 10.07 4.81 2.90
N PRO A 57 9.45 5.99 2.75
CA PRO A 57 8.04 6.18 3.08
C PRO A 57 7.17 5.46 2.04
N MET A 58 6.26 4.61 2.52
CA MET A 58 5.38 3.81 1.67
C MET A 58 3.95 4.35 1.66
N LYS A 59 3.54 5.01 2.74
CA LYS A 59 2.20 5.60 2.86
C LYS A 59 1.98 6.77 1.89
N THR A 60 2.99 7.60 1.64
CA THR A 60 2.90 8.70 0.68
C THR A 60 2.64 8.18 -0.74
N VAL A 61 3.38 7.16 -1.16
CA VAL A 61 3.17 6.49 -2.46
C VAL A 61 1.79 5.86 -2.55
N ALA A 62 1.32 5.24 -1.47
CA ALA A 62 -0.03 4.67 -1.40
C ALA A 62 -1.12 5.74 -1.53
N ASP A 63 -0.98 6.89 -0.87
CA ASP A 63 -1.95 7.98 -0.92
C ASP A 63 -2.05 8.62 -2.30
N GLU A 64 -0.90 8.88 -2.92
CA GLU A 64 -0.83 9.37 -4.30
C GLU A 64 -1.48 8.38 -5.28
N ALA A 65 -1.20 7.08 -5.12
CA ALA A 65 -1.77 6.04 -5.96
C ALA A 65 -3.29 5.91 -5.80
N MET A 66 -3.80 5.93 -4.57
CA MET A 66 -5.24 5.90 -4.31
C MET A 66 -5.92 7.10 -4.96
N ALA A 67 -5.43 8.33 -4.73
CA ALA A 67 -6.02 9.53 -5.32
C ALA A 67 -6.00 9.52 -6.87
N SER A 68 -4.97 8.95 -7.49
CA SER A 68 -4.90 8.78 -8.94
C SER A 68 -5.90 7.72 -9.42
N ALA A 69 -5.94 6.56 -8.77
CA ALA A 69 -6.86 5.47 -9.11
C ALA A 69 -8.33 5.90 -8.96
N GLU A 70 -8.68 6.66 -7.93
CA GLU A 70 -10.04 7.19 -7.73
C GLU A 70 -10.50 8.05 -8.90
N LYS A 71 -9.61 8.89 -9.44
CA LYS A 71 -9.88 9.69 -10.63
C LYS A 71 -10.06 8.83 -11.87
N GLN A 72 -9.25 7.77 -12.02
CA GLN A 72 -9.35 6.86 -13.16
C GLN A 72 -10.65 6.02 -13.13
N MET A 73 -11.05 5.56 -11.95
CA MET A 73 -12.22 4.69 -11.77
C MET A 73 -13.54 5.44 -11.62
N GLY A 74 -13.49 6.72 -11.19
CA GLY A 74 -14.68 7.45 -10.74
C GLY A 74 -15.30 6.91 -9.44
N LYS A 75 -14.52 6.17 -8.65
CA LYS A 75 -14.94 5.50 -7.40
C LYS A 75 -13.83 5.58 -6.36
N ALA A 76 -14.20 5.79 -5.10
CA ALA A 76 -13.27 5.87 -3.97
C ALA A 76 -12.56 4.54 -3.66
N VAL A 77 -11.32 4.62 -3.17
CA VAL A 77 -10.66 3.53 -2.47
C VAL A 77 -11.04 3.65 -0.99
N ASP A 78 -12.12 2.97 -0.62
CA ASP A 78 -12.82 3.16 0.65
C ASP A 78 -11.96 2.91 1.90
N THR A 79 -10.94 2.05 1.82
CA THR A 79 -10.17 1.63 2.99
C THR A 79 -8.68 1.46 2.68
N CYS A 80 -7.84 2.05 3.53
CA CYS A 80 -6.39 1.86 3.51
C CYS A 80 -5.91 1.36 4.87
N ILE A 81 -5.51 0.08 4.95
CA ILE A 81 -4.95 -0.53 6.16
C ILE A 81 -3.44 -0.35 6.12
N VAL A 82 -2.88 0.23 7.18
CA VAL A 82 -1.46 0.58 7.26
C VAL A 82 -0.80 -0.14 8.43
N VAL A 83 0.18 -0.98 8.13
CA VAL A 83 1.06 -1.58 9.15
C VAL A 83 2.09 -0.55 9.61
N GLU A 84 2.16 -0.31 10.92
CA GLU A 84 3.25 0.48 11.51
C GLU A 84 4.53 -0.37 11.55
N ARG A 85 5.39 -0.18 10.55
CA ARG A 85 6.66 -0.92 10.43
C ARG A 85 7.86 -0.12 10.93
N ILE A 86 7.83 1.20 10.75
CA ILE A 86 8.84 2.14 11.22
C ILE A 86 8.18 3.06 12.27
N PRO A 87 8.66 3.13 13.52
CA PRO A 87 8.05 3.99 14.52
C PRO A 87 8.09 5.47 14.10
N ASP A 88 7.00 6.20 14.32
CA ASP A 88 6.83 7.60 13.86
C ASP A 88 7.97 8.54 14.28
N ARG A 89 8.60 8.29 15.44
CA ARG A 89 9.77 9.05 15.92
C ARG A 89 10.98 9.02 14.97
N LYS A 90 11.11 7.98 14.15
CA LYS A 90 12.17 7.84 13.15
C LYS A 90 11.80 8.48 11.81
N MET A 91 10.51 8.61 11.52
CA MET A 91 10.00 9.20 10.28
C MET A 91 10.02 10.74 10.33
N SER A 92 9.77 11.34 11.50
CA SER A 92 9.85 12.80 11.72
C SER A 92 11.27 13.40 11.65
N LYS A 93 12.33 12.59 11.76
CA LYS A 93 13.72 13.07 11.62
C LYS A 93 14.19 13.17 10.15
N MET A 94 13.28 12.97 9.19
CA MET A 94 13.59 12.92 7.76
C MET A 94 13.09 14.14 6.96
N THR A 95 12.39 15.08 7.61
CA THR A 95 12.07 16.42 7.09
C THR A 95 13.07 17.42 7.61
#